data_AF-A0A7X6WEG0-F1
#
_entry.id   AF-A0A7X6WEG0-F1
#
_cell.length_a   1.000
_cell.length_b   1.000
_cell.length_c   1.000
_cell.angle_alpha   90.00
_cell.angle_beta   90.00
_cell.angle_gamma   90.00
#
_symmetry.space_group_name_H-M   'P 1'
#
loop_
_entity.id
_entity.type
_entity.pdbx_description
1 polymer ?
#
loop_
_entity_poly.entity_id
_entity_poly.type
_entity_poly.pdbx_seq_one_letter_code
_entity_poly.pdbx_strand_id
1 'polypeptide(L)'
;YGTIFNIAPNEAWDCRNTTSKIPGVLSVRPIDTEKLTKLPDGTVQFSYSNGILGLNSYTINAGAAAGMDIVNLLINNPNDPTKYYVVRWNPALGAVGSKSYPLTADRESTIISLQTDEDDYTIVCNTQGVYETHGGDYTLIDAAPKTNLYTVDDYRLFALRRNVLSWCDPEDITDWSTGDAGQQIITDMKGTGTAIITLKDAVIAFSGKSMHILYGDDTGNYVMGDVIDHGCVGFRALAKTDNAVYFLDYDGLKVYSNGVVDIVSNKINYWIERANMDIIYVSAMAINGDYLYLSIPSTTSALNNLTFELNLKTGVFNLWNEAYKAFTKVGNKFYGAQYTGFVEIGTKTSHSEEWYHETPMRRSQFNPQTVSQIPVLVDLPQGSTLKLAYNVNDKTPSWVDLYTFTPKAQSQEVFIDIPMTILNNAAMYQLKFYGTGPCIIHELGSDGRVKIR
;
A
#
# COMPACT_ATOMS: atom_id res chain seq x y z
N TYR A 1 -7.05 -5.56 16.87
CA TYR A 1 -8.20 -5.12 16.07
C TYR A 1 -9.26 -4.61 17.02
N GLY A 2 -9.28 -3.29 17.25
CA GLY A 2 -10.37 -2.59 17.90
C GLY A 2 -11.13 -1.81 16.83
N THR A 3 -12.43 -2.04 16.68
CA THR A 3 -13.29 -1.25 15.76
C THR A 3 -14.21 -0.39 16.60
N ILE A 4 -14.17 0.94 16.47
CA ILE A 4 -15.11 1.84 17.17
C ILE A 4 -16.13 2.36 16.16
N PHE A 5 -17.41 2.07 16.37
CA PHE A 5 -18.53 2.62 15.62
C PHE A 5 -19.16 3.79 16.38
N ASN A 6 -19.63 4.78 15.62
CA ASN A 6 -20.63 5.79 15.97
C ASN A 6 -20.35 6.64 17.23
N ILE A 7 -19.73 7.81 17.03
CA ILE A 7 -19.63 8.89 18.03
C ILE A 7 -20.48 10.07 17.53
N ALA A 8 -21.78 10.05 17.85
CA ALA A 8 -22.79 11.09 17.58
C ALA A 8 -23.26 11.29 16.10
N PRO A 9 -24.49 11.79 15.85
CA PRO A 9 -25.19 11.70 14.55
C PRO A 9 -24.59 12.49 13.38
N ASN A 10 -23.61 13.36 13.63
CA ASN A 10 -23.09 14.30 12.62
C ASN A 10 -21.57 14.24 12.45
N GLU A 11 -20.89 13.30 13.11
CA GLU A 11 -19.44 13.29 13.24
C GLU A 11 -18.91 11.85 13.25
N ALA A 12 -18.53 11.32 12.07
CA ALA A 12 -17.87 10.02 11.98
C ALA A 12 -16.39 10.16 12.37
N TRP A 13 -16.04 9.81 13.61
CA TRP A 13 -14.68 9.95 14.15
C TRP A 13 -14.06 8.56 14.29
N ASP A 14 -13.01 8.29 13.52
CA ASP A 14 -12.55 6.92 13.27
C ASP A 14 -11.04 6.73 13.49
N CYS A 15 -10.62 5.48 13.63
CA CYS A 15 -9.71 5.04 14.67
C CYS A 15 -8.21 5.30 14.48
N ARG A 16 -7.53 5.58 15.59
CA ARG A 16 -6.05 5.60 15.72
C ARG A 16 -5.48 4.20 15.97
N ASN A 17 -5.70 3.24 15.06
CA ASN A 17 -5.09 1.92 15.17
C ASN A 17 -3.57 2.03 14.92
N THR A 18 -2.76 2.18 15.94
CA THR A 18 -1.30 2.15 15.76
C THR A 18 -0.78 0.94 16.51
N THR A 19 -0.66 -0.17 15.79
CA THR A 19 -0.02 -1.40 16.27
C THR A 19 1.45 -1.11 16.49
N SER A 20 1.92 -0.94 17.73
CA SER A 20 3.36 -0.94 17.99
C SER A 20 3.80 -2.37 18.28
N LYS A 21 4.44 -3.03 17.31
CA LYS A 21 5.41 -4.09 17.61
C LYS A 21 6.45 -4.21 16.51
N ILE A 22 7.69 -4.29 16.97
CA ILE A 22 8.83 -4.81 16.23
C ILE A 22 8.45 -6.25 15.83
N PRO A 23 8.47 -6.61 14.53
CA PRO A 23 8.19 -7.98 14.11
C PRO A 23 9.13 -8.94 14.85
N GLY A 24 8.73 -10.19 14.99
CA GLY A 24 9.71 -11.26 15.12
C GLY A 24 10.62 -11.18 13.90
N VAL A 25 11.73 -10.46 14.02
CA VAL A 25 12.74 -10.36 12.98
C VAL A 25 13.24 -11.78 12.80
N LEU A 26 12.86 -12.39 11.68
CA LEU A 26 13.55 -13.57 11.19
C LEU A 26 14.97 -13.11 10.87
N SER A 27 15.88 -13.18 11.85
CA SER A 27 17.26 -12.77 11.65
C SER A 27 17.90 -13.78 10.70
N VAL A 28 18.25 -13.33 9.51
CA VAL A 28 19.01 -14.16 8.57
C VAL A 28 20.48 -14.04 8.94
N ARG A 29 21.09 -15.18 9.30
CA ARG A 29 22.55 -15.33 9.35
C ARG A 29 23.10 -15.23 7.91
N PRO A 30 24.34 -14.73 7.71
CA PRO A 30 24.96 -14.68 6.40
C PRO A 30 24.83 -16.03 5.68
N ILE A 31 24.56 -15.98 4.38
CA ILE A 31 24.59 -17.15 3.50
C ILE A 31 25.97 -17.79 3.62
N ASP A 32 26.04 -19.01 4.12
CA ASP A 32 27.22 -19.86 3.94
C ASP A 32 27.31 -20.20 2.45
N THR A 33 28.27 -19.57 1.78
CA THR A 33 28.57 -19.75 0.35
C THR A 33 29.04 -21.18 0.00
N GLU A 34 29.21 -22.06 1.00
CA GLU A 34 29.68 -23.43 0.82
C GLU A 34 28.64 -24.41 0.25
N LYS A 35 27.38 -24.00 0.03
CA LYS A 35 26.32 -24.89 -0.52
C LYS A 35 25.81 -24.49 -1.90
N LEU A 36 26.66 -23.90 -2.74
CA LEU A 36 26.36 -23.67 -4.15
C LEU A 36 26.84 -24.86 -4.97
N THR A 37 25.92 -25.71 -5.43
CA THR A 37 26.26 -26.76 -6.40
C THR A 37 26.04 -26.21 -7.79
N LYS A 38 27.14 -26.04 -8.52
CA LYS A 38 27.12 -25.68 -9.94
C LYS A 38 26.82 -26.94 -10.74
N LEU A 39 25.71 -26.96 -11.47
CA LEU A 39 25.36 -28.07 -12.33
C LEU A 39 26.25 -28.07 -13.59
N PRO A 40 26.43 -29.23 -14.25
CA PRO A 40 27.29 -29.36 -15.42
C PRO A 40 26.94 -28.45 -16.60
N ASP A 41 25.69 -27.98 -16.67
CA ASP A 41 25.20 -27.03 -17.68
C ASP A 41 25.43 -25.55 -17.32
N GLY A 42 26.07 -25.28 -16.18
CA GLY A 42 26.35 -23.93 -15.69
C GLY A 42 25.23 -23.31 -14.87
N THR A 43 24.10 -24.00 -14.69
CA THR A 43 23.04 -23.54 -13.79
C THR A 43 23.47 -23.70 -12.32
N VAL A 44 22.99 -22.80 -11.47
CA VAL A 44 23.25 -22.83 -10.03
C VAL A 44 22.01 -23.38 -9.35
N GLN A 45 22.12 -24.55 -8.73
CA GLN A 45 21.02 -25.17 -8.01
C GLN A 45 21.03 -24.69 -6.55
N PHE A 46 19.91 -24.15 -6.10
CA PHE A 46 19.69 -23.77 -4.70
C PHE A 46 18.91 -24.87 -4.00
N SER A 47 19.57 -25.65 -3.13
CA SER A 47 18.89 -26.68 -2.34
C SER A 47 18.41 -26.08 -1.02
N TYR A 48 17.10 -25.88 -0.87
CA TYR A 48 16.50 -25.47 0.40
C TYR A 48 15.68 -26.62 1.00
N SER A 49 16.11 -27.12 2.15
CA SER A 49 15.23 -27.85 3.07
C SER A 49 14.68 -26.85 4.09
N ASN A 50 13.49 -26.30 3.83
CA ASN A 50 12.63 -25.56 4.77
C ASN A 50 13.07 -24.14 5.22
N GLY A 51 13.57 -23.27 4.34
CA GLY A 51 13.92 -21.88 4.68
C GLY A 51 13.39 -20.83 3.69
N ILE A 52 12.80 -19.76 4.20
CA ILE A 52 12.35 -18.58 3.44
C ILE A 52 13.55 -17.67 3.15
N LEU A 53 13.64 -17.16 1.92
CA LEU A 53 14.63 -16.15 1.49
C LEU A 53 14.33 -14.80 2.16
N GLY A 54 15.22 -14.34 3.04
CA GLY A 54 15.21 -12.97 3.56
C GLY A 54 15.88 -12.01 2.59
N LEU A 55 15.22 -10.89 2.29
CA LEU A 55 15.59 -9.94 1.26
C LEU A 55 15.63 -8.53 1.85
N ASN A 56 16.82 -8.01 2.17
CA ASN A 56 16.97 -6.65 2.69
C ASN A 56 16.72 -5.60 1.59
N SER A 57 15.78 -4.68 1.80
CA SER A 57 15.66 -3.42 1.05
C SER A 57 15.51 -3.53 -0.49
N TYR A 58 14.63 -4.40 -1.01
CA TYR A 58 14.43 -4.55 -2.48
C TYR A 58 12.99 -4.31 -2.96
N THR A 59 12.84 -3.66 -4.11
CA THR A 59 11.55 -3.44 -4.77
C THR A 59 11.23 -4.67 -5.61
N ILE A 60 10.10 -5.31 -5.36
CA ILE A 60 9.60 -6.43 -6.14
C ILE A 60 8.26 -6.03 -6.75
N ASN A 61 8.12 -6.27 -8.05
CA ASN A 61 6.85 -6.34 -8.75
C ASN A 61 6.70 -7.79 -9.21
N ALA A 62 5.65 -8.50 -8.79
CA ALA A 62 5.35 -9.79 -9.39
C ALA A 62 4.36 -9.58 -10.54
N GLY A 63 4.70 -10.09 -11.70
CA GLY A 63 3.71 -10.47 -12.71
C GLY A 63 3.48 -11.98 -12.63
N ALA A 64 2.23 -12.41 -12.71
CA ALA A 64 1.86 -13.81 -12.86
C ALA A 64 1.44 -14.03 -14.31
N ALA A 65 2.07 -14.98 -15.00
CA ALA A 65 1.58 -15.44 -16.31
C ALA A 65 0.32 -16.29 -16.10
N ALA A 66 -0.68 -16.15 -16.98
CA ALA A 66 -1.91 -16.92 -16.86
C ALA A 66 -1.60 -18.43 -16.98
N GLY A 67 -1.92 -19.20 -15.95
CA GLY A 67 -1.78 -20.67 -15.96
C GLY A 67 -0.44 -21.22 -15.45
N MET A 68 0.51 -20.39 -15.01
CA MET A 68 1.70 -20.86 -14.29
C MET A 68 1.86 -20.15 -12.94
N ASP A 69 2.04 -20.93 -11.86
CA ASP A 69 2.46 -20.43 -10.55
C ASP A 69 3.96 -20.02 -10.61
N ILE A 70 4.35 -19.12 -11.51
CA ILE A 70 5.71 -18.61 -11.60
C ILE A 70 5.68 -17.13 -11.25
N VAL A 71 6.47 -16.77 -10.24
CA VAL A 71 6.67 -15.38 -9.82
C VAL A 71 8.08 -14.93 -10.15
N ASN A 72 8.17 -13.87 -10.94
CA ASN A 72 9.43 -13.19 -11.19
C ASN A 72 9.72 -12.21 -10.04
N LEU A 73 10.82 -12.43 -9.33
CA LEU A 73 11.29 -11.59 -8.23
C LEU A 73 12.56 -10.85 -8.67
N LEU A 74 12.58 -9.52 -8.64
CA LEU A 74 13.81 -8.75 -8.86
C LEU A 74 14.54 -8.51 -7.53
N ILE A 75 15.78 -8.99 -7.41
CA ILE A 75 16.58 -8.99 -6.17
C ILE A 75 17.91 -8.29 -6.44
N ASN A 76 18.27 -7.22 -5.73
CA ASN A 76 19.60 -6.63 -5.90
C ASN A 76 20.70 -7.54 -5.30
N ASN A 77 21.86 -7.60 -5.93
CA ASN A 77 23.02 -8.36 -5.51
C ASN A 77 23.70 -7.64 -4.35
N PRO A 78 23.78 -8.26 -3.15
CA PRO A 78 24.38 -7.60 -1.99
C PRO A 78 25.89 -7.31 -2.15
N ASN A 79 26.58 -8.01 -3.06
CA ASN A 79 28.01 -7.82 -3.31
C ASN A 79 28.29 -6.84 -4.46
N ASP A 80 27.29 -6.52 -5.25
CA ASP A 80 27.39 -5.62 -6.39
C ASP A 80 26.05 -4.91 -6.55
N PRO A 81 25.86 -3.75 -5.90
CA PRO A 81 24.56 -3.07 -5.89
C PRO A 81 24.16 -2.59 -7.29
N THR A 82 25.08 -2.65 -8.26
CA THR A 82 24.82 -2.42 -9.68
C THR A 82 24.31 -3.66 -10.39
N LYS A 83 24.02 -4.76 -9.66
CA LYS A 83 23.46 -5.97 -10.25
C LYS A 83 22.18 -6.43 -9.60
N TYR A 84 21.19 -6.82 -10.40
CA TYR A 84 19.95 -7.39 -9.90
C TYR A 84 19.71 -8.77 -10.52
N TYR A 85 19.04 -9.64 -9.79
CA TYR A 85 18.66 -10.97 -10.19
C TYR A 85 17.17 -11.02 -10.42
N VAL A 86 16.74 -11.60 -11.53
CA VAL A 86 15.36 -12.09 -11.61
C VAL A 86 15.34 -13.55 -11.19
N VAL A 87 14.63 -13.84 -10.11
CA VAL A 87 14.40 -15.19 -9.62
C VAL A 87 13.01 -15.61 -10.02
N ARG A 88 12.92 -16.67 -10.82
CA ARG A 88 11.65 -17.36 -11.05
C ARG A 88 11.37 -18.26 -9.86
N TRP A 89 10.34 -17.92 -9.13
CA TRP A 89 9.88 -18.72 -8.01
C TRP A 89 8.64 -19.51 -8.42
N ASN A 90 8.75 -20.83 -8.36
CA ASN A 90 7.61 -21.72 -8.46
C ASN A 90 7.27 -22.24 -7.06
N PRO A 91 6.06 -21.99 -6.51
CA PRO A 91 5.65 -22.45 -5.18
C PRO A 91 5.75 -23.96 -4.98
N ALA A 92 5.59 -24.75 -6.04
CA ALA A 92 5.67 -26.22 -6.00
C ALA A 92 7.11 -26.75 -6.12
N LEU A 93 8.01 -26.02 -6.76
CA LEU A 93 9.37 -26.48 -7.09
C LEU A 93 10.51 -25.70 -6.39
N GLY A 94 10.21 -24.58 -5.74
CA GLY A 94 11.21 -23.65 -5.21
C GLY A 94 11.76 -22.68 -6.26
N ALA A 95 12.92 -22.07 -5.98
CA ALA A 95 13.57 -21.15 -6.92
C ALA A 95 14.19 -21.93 -8.09
N VAL A 96 13.76 -21.65 -9.32
CA VAL A 96 14.24 -22.32 -10.53
C VAL A 96 15.10 -21.33 -11.31
N GLY A 97 16.37 -21.22 -10.91
CA GLY A 97 17.39 -20.40 -11.58
C GLY A 97 17.48 -18.94 -11.12
N SER A 98 18.66 -18.34 -11.29
CA SER A 98 18.91 -16.91 -11.11
C SER A 98 19.91 -16.40 -12.17
N LYS A 99 19.65 -15.22 -12.74
CA LYS A 99 20.56 -14.54 -13.68
C LYS A 99 20.77 -13.09 -13.23
N SER A 100 22.01 -12.60 -13.27
CA SER A 100 22.38 -11.24 -12.83
C SER A 100 22.40 -10.24 -13.98
N TYR A 101 21.95 -9.02 -13.73
CA TYR A 101 21.91 -7.91 -14.69
C TYR A 101 22.60 -6.68 -14.13
N PRO A 102 23.33 -5.89 -14.93
CA PRO A 102 23.90 -4.61 -14.51
C PRO A 102 22.78 -3.55 -14.37
N LEU A 103 21.93 -3.70 -13.38
CA LEU A 103 20.95 -2.69 -12.99
C LEU A 103 21.62 -1.81 -11.93
N THR A 104 21.91 -0.55 -12.24
CA THR A 104 22.46 0.38 -11.25
C THR A 104 21.50 0.52 -10.07
N ALA A 105 22.02 0.44 -8.84
CA ALA A 105 21.36 0.37 -7.52
C ALA A 105 20.22 1.35 -7.23
N ASP A 106 19.99 2.32 -8.10
CA ASP A 106 19.50 3.61 -7.68
C ASP A 106 18.07 3.90 -8.15
N ARG A 107 17.38 2.97 -8.83
CA ARG A 107 16.13 3.35 -9.52
C ARG A 107 14.98 2.37 -9.41
N GLU A 108 13.82 2.97 -9.22
CA GLU A 108 12.53 2.33 -9.23
C GLU A 108 12.32 1.60 -10.57
N SER A 109 12.03 0.31 -10.48
CA SER A 109 11.74 -0.53 -11.65
C SER A 109 10.28 -0.96 -11.60
N THR A 110 9.70 -1.13 -12.78
CA THR A 110 8.38 -1.72 -13.00
C THR A 110 8.57 -3.07 -13.65
N ILE A 111 7.85 -4.09 -13.18
CA ILE A 111 7.88 -5.41 -13.82
C ILE A 111 6.49 -5.67 -14.34
N ILE A 112 6.42 -6.09 -15.59
CA ILE A 112 5.20 -6.30 -16.33
C ILE A 112 5.22 -7.73 -16.85
N SER A 113 4.08 -8.40 -16.73
CA SER A 113 3.80 -9.60 -17.49
C SER A 113 2.88 -9.21 -18.63
N LEU A 114 3.26 -9.57 -19.85
CA LEU A 114 2.47 -9.41 -21.05
C LEU A 114 2.37 -10.79 -21.71
N GLN A 115 1.16 -11.20 -22.02
CA GLN A 115 0.89 -12.40 -22.79
C GLN A 115 0.32 -11.96 -24.13
N THR A 116 0.91 -12.43 -25.22
CA THR A 116 0.41 -12.32 -26.59
C THR A 116 -0.17 -13.67 -27.01
N ASP A 117 -0.68 -13.75 -28.24
CA ASP A 117 -1.17 -15.01 -28.79
C ASP A 117 -0.04 -16.04 -28.98
N GLU A 118 1.19 -15.58 -29.18
CA GLU A 118 2.37 -16.43 -29.43
C GLU A 118 3.30 -16.58 -28.23
N ASP A 119 3.36 -15.58 -27.34
CA ASP A 119 4.45 -15.45 -26.37
C ASP A 119 4.03 -14.94 -24.98
N ASP A 120 4.79 -15.34 -23.96
CA ASP A 120 4.69 -14.83 -22.58
C ASP A 120 5.95 -14.04 -22.21
N TYR A 121 5.82 -12.73 -22.13
CA TYR A 121 6.89 -11.80 -21.80
C TYR A 121 6.92 -11.49 -20.30
N THR A 122 8.12 -11.49 -19.73
CA THR A 122 8.41 -10.75 -18.48
C THR A 122 9.29 -9.57 -18.81
N ILE A 123 8.80 -8.37 -18.50
CA ILE A 123 9.43 -7.12 -18.93
C ILE A 123 9.82 -6.33 -17.69
N VAL A 124 11.09 -5.94 -17.61
CA VAL A 124 11.65 -5.12 -16.54
C VAL A 124 11.96 -3.74 -17.11
N CYS A 125 11.20 -2.74 -16.66
CA CYS A 125 11.28 -1.37 -17.14
C CYS A 125 11.89 -0.45 -16.08
N ASN A 126 12.89 0.34 -16.46
CA ASN A 126 13.40 1.43 -15.64
C ASN A 126 13.98 2.55 -16.51
N THR A 127 14.43 3.62 -15.86
CA THR A 127 14.98 4.78 -16.57
C THR A 127 16.34 4.57 -17.27
N GLN A 128 16.99 3.41 -17.10
CA GLN A 128 18.23 3.04 -17.81
C GLN A 128 17.94 2.20 -19.05
N GLY A 129 16.90 1.36 -19.00
CA GLY A 129 16.52 0.50 -20.11
C GLY A 129 15.28 -0.34 -19.81
N VAL A 130 14.80 -0.97 -20.87
CA VAL A 130 13.69 -1.93 -20.86
C VAL A 130 14.24 -3.26 -21.30
N TYR A 131 13.95 -4.30 -20.53
CA TYR A 131 14.48 -5.63 -20.78
C TYR A 131 13.34 -6.64 -20.79
N GLU A 132 13.26 -7.47 -21.81
CA GLU A 132 12.28 -8.57 -21.91
C GLU A 132 12.94 -9.92 -21.66
N THR A 133 12.14 -10.94 -21.31
CA THR A 133 12.56 -12.34 -21.35
C THR A 133 11.38 -13.27 -21.60
N HIS A 134 11.65 -14.36 -22.34
CA HIS A 134 10.74 -15.50 -22.60
C HIS A 134 11.44 -16.79 -22.17
N GLY A 135 11.31 -17.22 -20.92
CA GLY A 135 12.05 -18.43 -20.51
C GLY A 135 13.59 -18.31 -20.36
N GLY A 136 14.24 -17.31 -20.95
CA GLY A 136 15.67 -17.34 -21.28
C GLY A 136 16.54 -16.24 -20.67
N ASP A 137 17.47 -15.70 -21.47
CA ASP A 137 18.19 -14.46 -21.13
C ASP A 137 17.27 -13.26 -21.27
N TYR A 138 17.69 -12.13 -20.68
CA TYR A 138 16.98 -10.88 -20.91
C TYR A 138 17.60 -10.14 -22.08
N THR A 139 16.76 -9.65 -22.99
CA THR A 139 17.15 -8.87 -24.15
C THR A 139 16.82 -7.41 -23.91
N LEU A 140 17.75 -6.50 -24.22
CA LEU A 140 17.51 -5.06 -24.14
C LEU A 140 16.63 -4.62 -25.32
N ILE A 141 15.54 -3.91 -25.02
CA ILE A 141 14.71 -3.23 -26.01
C ILE A 141 15.17 -1.77 -26.11
N ASP A 142 16.17 -1.49 -26.96
CA ASP A 142 16.78 -0.16 -27.00
C ASP A 142 15.85 0.93 -27.57
N ALA A 143 14.89 0.54 -28.42
CA ALA A 143 13.88 1.44 -28.98
C ALA A 143 12.85 1.92 -27.95
N ALA A 144 12.66 1.17 -26.85
CA ALA A 144 11.64 1.49 -25.86
C ALA A 144 11.99 2.75 -25.03
N PRO A 145 11.00 3.59 -24.67
CA PRO A 145 11.22 4.76 -23.85
C PRO A 145 11.88 4.46 -22.49
N LYS A 146 13.04 5.05 -22.20
CA LYS A 146 13.75 4.82 -20.93
C LYS A 146 13.02 5.47 -19.74
N THR A 147 12.03 4.78 -19.18
CA THR A 147 11.15 5.16 -18.07
C THR A 147 10.78 3.93 -17.22
N ASN A 148 10.28 4.14 -16.01
CA ASN A 148 9.65 3.09 -15.20
C ASN A 148 8.11 3.15 -15.26
N LEU A 149 7.55 4.12 -15.97
CA LEU A 149 6.10 4.28 -16.09
C LEU A 149 5.61 3.51 -17.30
N TYR A 150 5.21 2.26 -17.07
CA TYR A 150 4.70 1.37 -18.10
C TYR A 150 3.37 0.72 -17.67
N THR A 151 2.53 0.43 -18.66
CA THR A 151 1.33 -0.41 -18.49
C THR A 151 1.10 -1.25 -19.75
N VAL A 152 0.12 -2.15 -19.70
CA VAL A 152 -0.23 -3.04 -20.80
C VAL A 152 -1.71 -2.88 -21.11
N ASP A 153 -2.02 -2.79 -22.40
CA ASP A 153 -3.38 -2.89 -22.92
C ASP A 153 -3.33 -3.49 -24.34
N ASP A 154 -4.33 -4.29 -24.70
CA ASP A 154 -4.49 -4.90 -26.03
C ASP A 154 -3.18 -5.37 -26.70
N TYR A 155 -2.47 -6.27 -26.03
CA TYR A 155 -1.19 -6.84 -26.49
C TYR A 155 -0.04 -5.84 -26.72
N ARG A 156 -0.17 -4.61 -26.25
CA ARG A 156 0.82 -3.53 -26.38
C ARG A 156 1.39 -3.13 -25.02
N LEU A 157 2.63 -2.67 -25.06
CA LEU A 157 3.21 -1.85 -24.01
C LEU A 157 2.94 -0.38 -24.26
N PHE A 158 2.45 0.29 -23.23
CA PHE A 158 2.36 1.74 -23.17
C PHE A 158 3.39 2.29 -22.19
N ALA A 159 4.07 3.37 -22.59
CA ALA A 159 5.11 4.02 -21.81
C ALA A 159 4.80 5.51 -21.64
N LEU A 160 4.88 6.02 -20.42
CA LEU A 160 4.80 7.45 -20.14
C LEU A 160 6.19 8.00 -19.82
N ARG A 161 6.66 8.95 -20.62
CA ARG A 161 7.92 9.65 -20.35
C ARG A 161 7.71 11.15 -20.46
N ARG A 162 7.80 11.83 -19.32
CA ARG A 162 7.42 13.25 -19.19
C ARG A 162 5.95 13.41 -19.58
N ASN A 163 5.65 14.10 -20.67
CA ASN A 163 4.31 14.30 -21.19
C ASN A 163 4.09 13.59 -22.54
N VAL A 164 4.94 12.61 -22.88
CA VAL A 164 4.79 11.80 -24.09
C VAL A 164 4.32 10.41 -23.69
N LEU A 165 3.16 10.04 -24.22
CA LEU A 165 2.65 8.68 -24.16
C LEU A 165 3.06 7.97 -25.45
N SER A 166 3.79 6.87 -25.33
CA SER A 166 4.26 6.07 -26.47
C SER A 166 3.72 4.66 -26.33
N TRP A 167 3.57 3.96 -27.45
CA TRP A 167 3.18 2.55 -27.48
C TRP A 167 3.96 1.79 -28.55
N CYS A 168 4.20 0.50 -28.31
CA CYS A 168 4.77 -0.40 -29.29
C CYS A 168 3.71 -0.90 -30.29
N ASP A 169 4.18 -1.55 -31.35
CA ASP A 169 3.35 -2.35 -32.25
C ASP A 169 2.64 -3.45 -31.42
N PRO A 170 1.38 -3.83 -31.73
CA PRO A 170 0.75 -4.96 -31.07
C PRO A 170 1.56 -6.23 -31.31
N GLU A 171 1.69 -7.06 -30.28
CA GLU A 171 2.42 -8.34 -30.29
C GLU A 171 3.96 -8.24 -30.47
N ASP A 172 4.50 -7.17 -31.07
CA ASP A 172 5.95 -6.90 -31.14
C ASP A 172 6.36 -5.78 -30.18
N ILE A 173 6.69 -6.16 -28.94
CA ILE A 173 7.15 -5.20 -27.93
C ILE A 173 8.51 -4.54 -28.23
N THR A 174 9.21 -5.02 -29.27
CA THR A 174 10.50 -4.48 -29.68
C THR A 174 10.38 -3.36 -30.71
N ASP A 175 9.25 -3.28 -31.43
CA ASP A 175 8.99 -2.21 -32.39
C ASP A 175 8.21 -1.04 -31.77
N TRP A 176 8.87 0.12 -31.70
CA TRP A 176 8.31 1.38 -31.18
C TRP A 176 8.23 2.47 -32.25
N SER A 177 8.39 2.11 -33.53
CA SER A 177 8.59 3.09 -34.60
C SER A 177 7.93 2.76 -35.93
N THR A 178 7.53 1.51 -36.16
CA THR A 178 6.85 1.08 -37.39
C THR A 178 5.50 0.43 -37.08
N GLY A 179 4.78 0.00 -38.12
CA GLY A 179 3.44 -0.58 -37.97
C GLY A 179 2.44 0.36 -37.31
N ASP A 180 1.80 -0.17 -36.26
CA ASP A 180 0.88 0.48 -35.34
C ASP A 180 1.56 0.96 -34.04
N ALA A 181 2.90 1.06 -34.02
CA ALA A 181 3.59 1.80 -32.98
C ALA A 181 3.38 3.31 -33.12
N GLY A 182 3.47 4.05 -32.02
CA GLY A 182 3.22 5.48 -32.06
C GLY A 182 3.49 6.22 -30.78
N GLN A 183 3.25 7.52 -30.84
CA GLN A 183 3.35 8.41 -29.69
C GLN A 183 2.40 9.59 -29.81
N GLN A 184 1.97 10.08 -28.66
CA GLN A 184 1.17 11.29 -28.54
C GLN A 184 1.73 12.19 -27.43
N ILE A 185 1.88 13.47 -27.75
CA ILE A 185 2.21 14.50 -26.77
C ILE A 185 0.92 14.90 -26.06
N ILE A 186 0.89 14.75 -24.73
CA ILE A 186 -0.20 15.22 -23.88
C ILE A 186 0.03 16.70 -23.60
N THR A 187 -0.61 17.57 -24.39
CA THR A 187 -0.37 19.02 -24.38
C THR A 187 -0.80 19.69 -23.08
N ASP A 188 -1.89 19.23 -22.49
CA ASP A 188 -2.50 19.85 -21.29
C ASP A 188 -2.07 19.17 -19.98
N MET A 189 -0.99 18.37 -20.02
CA MET A 189 -0.45 17.72 -18.83
C MET A 189 0.13 18.75 -17.85
N LYS A 190 -0.40 18.79 -16.62
CA LYS A 190 0.00 19.74 -15.57
C LYS A 190 1.24 19.29 -14.80
N GLY A 191 2.33 19.01 -15.53
CA GLY A 191 3.62 18.57 -14.97
C GLY A 191 4.23 17.39 -15.73
N THR A 192 5.23 16.76 -15.14
CA THR A 192 5.80 15.49 -15.64
C THR A 192 4.87 14.34 -15.26
N GLY A 193 4.73 13.35 -16.13
CA GLY A 193 4.06 12.10 -15.84
C GLY A 193 4.63 11.43 -14.59
N THR A 194 3.74 11.00 -13.69
CA THR A 194 4.05 10.38 -12.39
C THR A 194 3.57 8.94 -12.31
N ALA A 195 2.54 8.58 -13.08
CA ALA A 195 1.96 7.26 -13.10
C ALA A 195 1.23 6.96 -14.41
N ILE A 196 1.11 5.68 -14.75
CA ILE A 196 0.34 5.18 -15.89
C ILE A 196 -0.34 3.87 -15.50
N ILE A 197 -1.58 3.66 -15.93
CA ILE A 197 -2.33 2.43 -15.67
C ILE A 197 -3.43 2.23 -16.71
N THR A 198 -3.71 0.97 -17.06
CA THR A 198 -4.84 0.60 -17.91
C THR A 198 -6.09 0.33 -17.08
N LEU A 199 -7.25 0.83 -17.54
CA LEU A 199 -8.58 0.54 -16.99
C LEU A 199 -9.55 0.21 -18.13
N LYS A 200 -9.90 -1.07 -18.28
CA LYS A 200 -10.63 -1.57 -19.46
C LYS A 200 -9.83 -1.22 -20.72
N ASP A 201 -10.48 -0.82 -21.80
CA ASP A 201 -9.87 -0.50 -23.10
C ASP A 201 -9.38 0.96 -23.14
N ALA A 202 -8.71 1.39 -22.07
CA ALA A 202 -8.23 2.77 -21.94
C ALA A 202 -6.96 2.85 -21.10
N VAL A 203 -6.03 3.68 -21.58
CA VAL A 203 -4.75 3.96 -20.92
C VAL A 203 -4.83 5.31 -20.21
N ILE A 204 -4.65 5.30 -18.90
CA ILE A 204 -4.72 6.49 -18.05
C ILE A 204 -3.31 6.94 -17.70
N ALA A 205 -2.97 8.18 -18.08
CA ALA A 205 -1.71 8.84 -17.74
C ALA A 205 -1.94 9.93 -16.69
N PHE A 206 -1.15 9.90 -15.63
CA PHE A 206 -1.19 10.88 -14.55
C PHE A 206 0.05 11.77 -14.56
N SER A 207 -0.14 13.05 -14.28
CA SER A 207 0.89 13.91 -13.69
C SER A 207 0.62 14.08 -12.18
N GLY A 208 1.46 14.86 -11.51
CA GLY A 208 1.18 15.25 -10.12
C GLY A 208 -0.08 16.11 -9.93
N LYS A 209 -0.74 16.60 -10.99
CA LYS A 209 -1.90 17.52 -10.91
C LYS A 209 -2.98 17.31 -11.97
N SER A 210 -2.86 16.30 -12.82
CA SER A 210 -3.82 16.07 -13.92
C SER A 210 -3.85 14.61 -14.33
N MET A 211 -5.02 14.15 -14.77
CA MET A 211 -5.26 12.81 -15.30
C MET A 211 -5.75 12.95 -16.74
N HIS A 212 -5.22 12.11 -17.62
CA HIS A 212 -5.47 12.09 -19.06
C HIS A 212 -5.78 10.66 -19.48
N ILE A 213 -6.75 10.48 -20.36
CA ILE A 213 -7.25 9.14 -20.72
C ILE A 213 -7.17 9.00 -22.23
N LEU A 214 -6.39 8.02 -22.69
CA LEU A 214 -6.36 7.61 -24.08
C LEU A 214 -7.43 6.54 -24.29
N TYR A 215 -8.38 6.82 -25.18
CA TYR A 215 -9.36 5.85 -25.67
C TYR A 215 -8.98 5.40 -27.08
N GLY A 216 -9.30 4.16 -27.42
CA GLY A 216 -9.07 3.57 -28.74
C GLY A 216 -8.45 2.19 -28.63
N ASP A 217 -8.46 1.46 -29.73
CA ASP A 217 -7.87 0.12 -29.89
C ASP A 217 -6.79 0.09 -30.98
N ASP A 218 -6.68 1.15 -31.79
CA ASP A 218 -5.68 1.27 -32.85
C ASP A 218 -5.10 2.68 -33.00
N THR A 219 -4.02 2.79 -33.77
CA THR A 219 -3.35 4.08 -34.02
C THR A 219 -4.20 5.08 -34.81
N GLY A 220 -5.15 4.59 -35.58
CA GLY A 220 -6.04 5.40 -36.40
C GLY A 220 -7.17 6.06 -35.60
N ASN A 221 -7.49 5.53 -34.42
CA ASN A 221 -8.63 5.96 -33.62
C ASN A 221 -8.30 6.38 -32.19
N TYR A 222 -7.03 6.40 -31.81
CA TYR A 222 -6.63 6.93 -30.51
C TYR A 222 -7.06 8.39 -30.32
N VAL A 223 -7.84 8.62 -29.26
CA VAL A 223 -8.35 9.94 -28.87
C VAL A 223 -8.03 10.19 -27.40
N MET A 224 -7.40 11.33 -27.13
CA MET A 224 -7.22 11.81 -25.76
C MET A 224 -8.54 12.42 -25.29
N GLY A 225 -9.08 11.89 -24.20
CA GLY A 225 -10.24 12.45 -23.52
C GLY A 225 -9.94 13.76 -22.80
N ASP A 226 -10.98 14.31 -22.15
CA ASP A 226 -10.88 15.55 -21.41
C ASP A 226 -9.92 15.44 -20.21
N VAL A 227 -9.27 16.57 -19.91
CA VAL A 227 -8.36 16.70 -18.77
C VAL A 227 -9.16 16.71 -17.47
N ILE A 228 -8.79 15.85 -16.55
CA ILE A 228 -9.35 15.85 -15.19
C ILE A 228 -8.30 16.43 -14.24
N ASP A 229 -8.72 17.42 -13.43
CA ASP A 229 -7.86 18.22 -12.54
C ASP A 229 -7.48 17.49 -11.23
N HIS A 230 -7.09 16.22 -11.35
CA HIS A 230 -6.60 15.38 -10.27
C HIS A 230 -5.37 14.60 -10.72
N GLY A 231 -4.37 14.53 -9.85
CA GLY A 231 -3.09 13.89 -10.14
C GLY A 231 -2.88 12.60 -9.37
N CYS A 232 -1.73 11.95 -9.62
CA CYS A 232 -1.25 10.87 -8.77
C CYS A 232 0.16 11.22 -8.27
N VAL A 233 0.41 11.01 -6.98
CA VAL A 233 1.70 11.34 -6.35
C VAL A 233 2.84 10.46 -6.87
N GLY A 234 2.55 9.25 -7.37
CA GLY A 234 3.55 8.34 -7.93
C GLY A 234 2.97 7.00 -8.36
N PHE A 235 3.65 6.30 -9.26
CA PHE A 235 3.14 5.07 -9.89
C PHE A 235 2.83 3.92 -8.93
N ARG A 236 3.50 3.85 -7.76
CA ARG A 236 3.17 2.85 -6.74
C ARG A 236 1.96 3.24 -5.90
N ALA A 237 1.51 4.48 -5.96
CA ALA A 237 0.34 4.97 -5.26
C ALA A 237 -0.94 4.83 -6.11
N LEU A 238 -0.97 3.81 -6.99
CA LEU A 238 -2.09 3.39 -7.81
C LEU A 238 -2.50 1.96 -7.47
N ALA A 239 -3.79 1.69 -7.54
CA ALA A 239 -4.34 0.34 -7.53
C ALA A 239 -5.62 0.31 -8.35
N LYS A 240 -5.94 -0.83 -8.97
CA LYS A 240 -7.17 -0.96 -9.76
C LYS A 240 -8.01 -2.15 -9.33
N THR A 241 -9.30 -2.02 -9.61
CA THR A 241 -10.28 -3.10 -9.75
C THR A 241 -10.70 -3.17 -11.22
N ASP A 242 -11.60 -4.07 -11.57
CA ASP A 242 -12.09 -4.20 -12.94
C ASP A 242 -12.80 -2.93 -13.46
N ASN A 243 -13.34 -2.12 -12.55
CA ASN A 243 -14.20 -0.97 -12.91
C ASN A 243 -13.72 0.38 -12.35
N ALA A 244 -12.65 0.40 -11.58
CA ALA A 244 -12.18 1.62 -10.92
C ALA A 244 -10.67 1.63 -10.72
N VAL A 245 -10.08 2.82 -10.84
CA VAL A 245 -8.70 3.11 -10.45
C VAL A 245 -8.71 3.93 -9.18
N TYR A 246 -8.09 3.41 -8.14
CA TYR A 246 -7.80 4.13 -6.91
C TYR A 246 -6.42 4.74 -7.04
N PHE A 247 -6.27 5.97 -6.56
CA PHE A 247 -5.01 6.70 -6.64
C PHE A 247 -4.87 7.70 -5.49
N LEU A 248 -3.65 7.84 -4.98
CA LEU A 248 -3.33 8.90 -4.02
C LEU A 248 -2.93 10.17 -4.77
N ASP A 249 -3.69 11.24 -4.55
CA ASP A 249 -3.37 12.60 -4.96
C ASP A 249 -2.80 13.39 -3.75
N TYR A 250 -2.31 14.60 -3.98
CA TYR A 250 -1.80 15.48 -2.92
C TYR A 250 -2.89 15.99 -1.96
N ASP A 251 -4.17 15.88 -2.31
CA ASP A 251 -5.29 16.30 -1.46
C ASP A 251 -6.09 15.13 -0.85
N GLY A 252 -5.77 13.88 -1.21
CA GLY A 252 -6.48 12.72 -0.68
C GLY A 252 -6.38 11.44 -1.52
N LEU A 253 -6.95 10.36 -0.99
CA LEU A 253 -7.16 9.12 -1.72
C LEU A 253 -8.43 9.25 -2.55
N LYS A 254 -8.31 9.06 -3.86
CA LYS A 254 -9.40 9.20 -4.82
C LYS A 254 -9.68 7.89 -5.53
N VAL A 255 -10.85 7.83 -6.16
CA VAL A 255 -11.25 6.78 -7.08
C VAL A 255 -11.75 7.42 -8.36
N TYR A 256 -11.24 6.94 -9.50
CA TYR A 256 -11.78 7.21 -10.81
C TYR A 256 -12.63 6.02 -11.25
N SER A 257 -13.92 6.26 -11.49
CA SER A 257 -14.85 5.26 -12.00
C SER A 257 -15.95 5.92 -12.82
N ASN A 258 -16.38 5.29 -13.91
CA ASN A 258 -17.48 5.76 -14.77
C ASN A 258 -17.34 7.24 -15.21
N GLY A 259 -16.12 7.70 -15.50
CA GLY A 259 -15.87 9.08 -15.95
C GLY A 259 -15.83 10.13 -14.83
N VAL A 260 -15.98 9.73 -13.56
CA VAL A 260 -16.02 10.65 -12.41
C VAL A 260 -14.89 10.31 -11.43
N VAL A 261 -14.33 11.34 -10.81
CA VAL A 261 -13.38 11.21 -9.71
C VAL A 261 -14.06 11.57 -8.39
N ASP A 262 -14.05 10.63 -7.44
CA ASP A 262 -14.60 10.81 -6.10
C ASP A 262 -13.51 10.69 -5.03
N ILE A 263 -13.71 11.35 -3.89
CA ILE A 263 -12.83 11.25 -2.72
C ILE A 263 -13.25 10.06 -1.87
N VAL A 264 -12.33 9.12 -1.67
CA VAL A 264 -12.50 7.94 -0.80
C VAL A 264 -11.89 8.20 0.58
N SER A 265 -10.97 9.16 0.69
CA SER A 265 -10.23 9.45 1.93
C SER A 265 -11.02 10.17 3.02
N ASN A 266 -12.32 10.45 2.92
CA ASN A 266 -13.01 11.27 3.94
C ASN A 266 -12.73 10.83 5.39
N LYS A 267 -12.56 9.52 5.63
CA LYS A 267 -12.22 8.96 6.95
C LYS A 267 -10.72 8.90 7.28
N ILE A 268 -9.85 8.89 6.27
CA ILE A 268 -8.38 8.82 6.44
C ILE A 268 -7.67 10.13 6.09
N ASN A 269 -8.39 11.19 5.71
CA ASN A 269 -7.81 12.44 5.20
C ASN A 269 -6.93 13.13 6.23
N TYR A 270 -7.36 13.10 7.50
CA TYR A 270 -6.57 13.59 8.64
C TYR A 270 -5.14 13.05 8.64
N TRP A 271 -4.95 11.80 8.20
CA TRP A 271 -3.64 11.18 8.17
C TRP A 271 -2.85 11.50 6.92
N ILE A 272 -3.53 11.58 5.77
CA ILE A 272 -2.93 11.96 4.49
C ILE A 272 -2.42 13.41 4.56
N GLU A 273 -3.19 14.33 5.13
CA GLU A 273 -2.78 15.73 5.36
C GLU A 273 -1.55 15.86 6.28
N ARG A 274 -1.30 14.84 7.11
CA ARG A 274 -0.15 14.76 8.01
C ARG A 274 0.98 13.94 7.44
N ALA A 275 0.89 13.46 6.20
CA ALA A 275 1.97 12.77 5.52
C ALA A 275 3.15 13.73 5.27
N ASN A 276 4.33 13.15 5.07
CA ASN A 276 5.47 13.89 4.56
C ASN A 276 5.27 14.18 3.07
N MET A 277 4.69 15.34 2.77
CA MET A 277 4.31 15.73 1.40
C MET A 277 5.51 15.88 0.46
N ASP A 278 6.71 16.11 0.98
CA ASP A 278 7.93 16.23 0.17
C ASP A 278 8.32 14.90 -0.48
N ILE A 279 7.96 13.78 0.15
CA ILE A 279 8.30 12.44 -0.33
C ILE A 279 7.09 11.52 -0.50
N ILE A 280 5.88 12.07 -0.52
CA ILE A 280 4.65 11.27 -0.65
C ILE A 280 4.61 10.40 -1.92
N TYR A 281 5.41 10.73 -2.93
CA TYR A 281 5.60 9.94 -4.14
C TYR A 281 6.14 8.53 -3.90
N VAL A 282 6.74 8.24 -2.74
CA VAL A 282 7.21 6.88 -2.38
C VAL A 282 6.10 5.98 -1.83
N SER A 283 4.88 6.52 -1.69
CA SER A 283 3.71 5.78 -1.19
C SER A 283 3.42 4.56 -2.06
N ALA A 284 2.92 3.50 -1.44
CA ALA A 284 2.58 2.25 -2.11
C ALA A 284 1.11 1.90 -1.87
N MET A 285 0.44 1.37 -2.88
CA MET A 285 -0.95 0.97 -2.81
C MET A 285 -1.22 -0.34 -3.55
N ALA A 286 -2.16 -1.12 -3.05
CA ALA A 286 -2.68 -2.29 -3.72
C ALA A 286 -4.07 -2.69 -3.21
N ILE A 287 -4.76 -3.52 -3.96
CA ILE A 287 -6.07 -4.07 -3.60
C ILE A 287 -5.99 -5.59 -3.46
N ASN A 288 -6.54 -6.10 -2.37
CA ASN A 288 -6.71 -7.52 -2.14
C ASN A 288 -8.13 -7.85 -1.66
N GLY A 289 -8.94 -8.41 -2.58
CA GLY A 289 -10.35 -8.65 -2.32
C GLY A 289 -11.10 -7.34 -2.08
N ASP A 290 -11.79 -7.24 -0.96
CA ASP A 290 -12.55 -6.06 -0.57
C ASP A 290 -11.71 -4.98 0.14
N TYR A 291 -10.38 -5.16 0.23
CA TYR A 291 -9.51 -4.27 1.01
C TYR A 291 -8.50 -3.55 0.11
N LEU A 292 -8.37 -2.25 0.33
CA LEU A 292 -7.32 -1.40 -0.20
C LEU A 292 -6.26 -1.17 0.86
N TYR A 293 -5.01 -1.43 0.51
CA TYR A 293 -3.85 -1.20 1.36
C TYR A 293 -3.09 0.01 0.84
N LEU A 294 -2.86 1.02 1.68
CA LEU A 294 -2.12 2.23 1.33
C LEU A 294 -1.04 2.49 2.37
N SER A 295 0.23 2.48 1.97
CA SER A 295 1.37 2.82 2.83
C SER A 295 1.92 4.19 2.47
N ILE A 296 2.02 5.07 3.45
CA ILE A 296 2.48 6.46 3.29
C ILE A 296 3.63 6.80 4.25
N PRO A 297 4.46 7.81 3.93
CA PRO A 297 5.40 8.38 4.88
C PRO A 297 4.66 9.36 5.79
N SER A 298 4.51 9.07 7.08
CA SER A 298 3.86 9.97 8.04
C SER A 298 4.79 11.10 8.48
N THR A 299 4.25 12.30 8.67
CA THR A 299 4.88 13.48 9.28
C THR A 299 6.23 13.86 8.65
N THR A 300 7.34 13.48 9.29
CA THR A 300 8.71 13.78 8.86
C THR A 300 9.48 12.52 8.49
N SER A 301 8.79 11.37 8.40
CA SER A 301 9.42 10.10 8.01
C SER A 301 9.98 10.22 6.60
N ALA A 302 11.19 9.68 6.38
CA ALA A 302 11.82 9.58 5.06
C ALA A 302 11.38 8.32 4.29
N LEU A 303 10.60 7.46 4.93
CA LEU A 303 10.15 6.17 4.43
C LEU A 303 8.67 5.98 4.75
N ASN A 304 7.99 5.10 4.02
CA ASN A 304 6.66 4.67 4.42
C ASN A 304 6.74 4.04 5.80
N ASN A 305 5.84 4.41 6.71
CA ASN A 305 5.82 3.90 8.08
C ASN A 305 4.41 3.78 8.65
N LEU A 306 3.40 4.19 7.87
CA LEU A 306 2.01 4.15 8.24
C LEU A 306 1.23 3.50 7.11
N THR A 307 0.52 2.41 7.40
CA THR A 307 -0.27 1.67 6.41
C THR A 307 -1.73 1.64 6.81
N PHE A 308 -2.61 2.03 5.90
CA PHE A 308 -4.06 1.88 5.99
C PHE A 308 -4.49 0.58 5.34
N GLU A 309 -5.43 -0.11 5.96
CA GLU A 309 -6.22 -1.17 5.34
C GLU A 309 -7.67 -0.69 5.34
N LEU A 310 -8.17 -0.26 4.18
CA LEU A 310 -9.51 0.26 3.98
C LEU A 310 -10.40 -0.82 3.37
N ASN A 311 -11.49 -1.18 4.06
CA ASN A 311 -12.53 -2.01 3.47
C ASN A 311 -13.36 -1.16 2.50
N LEU A 312 -13.30 -1.48 1.21
CA LEU A 312 -13.95 -0.73 0.13
C LEU A 312 -15.48 -0.82 0.17
N LYS A 313 -16.06 -1.82 0.84
CA LYS A 313 -17.53 -1.99 0.95
C LYS A 313 -18.11 -1.21 2.13
N THR A 314 -17.46 -1.27 3.29
CA THR A 314 -17.97 -0.64 4.52
C THR A 314 -17.36 0.74 4.78
N GLY A 315 -16.26 1.06 4.09
CA GLY A 315 -15.44 2.24 4.35
C GLY A 315 -14.78 2.21 5.72
N VAL A 316 -14.77 1.10 6.44
CA VAL A 316 -14.04 0.96 7.72
C VAL A 316 -12.56 0.80 7.38
N PHE A 317 -11.68 1.50 8.11
CA PHE A 317 -10.23 1.33 7.92
C PHE A 317 -9.53 0.90 9.21
N ASN A 318 -8.45 0.15 9.03
CA ASN A 318 -7.47 -0.15 10.05
C ASN A 318 -6.18 0.62 9.74
N LEU A 319 -5.41 0.88 10.77
CA LEU A 319 -4.14 1.59 10.69
C LEU A 319 -3.05 0.69 11.30
N TRP A 320 -1.87 0.70 10.67
CA TRP A 320 -0.80 -0.25 10.89
C TRP A 320 0.52 0.54 10.92
N ASN A 321 1.37 0.34 11.94
CA ASN A 321 2.72 0.96 11.95
C ASN A 321 3.73 0.11 11.16
N GLU A 322 3.34 -0.30 9.97
CA GLU A 322 4.16 -1.13 9.09
C GLU A 322 4.54 -0.31 7.86
N ALA A 323 5.78 -0.54 7.42
CA ALA A 323 6.47 0.23 6.41
C ALA A 323 6.54 -0.57 5.12
N TYR A 324 5.57 -0.40 4.22
CA TYR A 324 5.54 -1.11 2.93
C TYR A 324 5.89 -0.17 1.80
N LYS A 325 6.86 -0.56 0.97
CA LYS A 325 7.27 0.21 -0.22
C LYS A 325 6.69 -0.33 -1.53
N ALA A 326 6.14 -1.54 -1.49
CA ALA A 326 5.41 -2.15 -2.59
C ALA A 326 4.49 -3.25 -2.00
N PHE A 327 3.50 -3.64 -2.79
CA PHE A 327 2.63 -4.76 -2.49
C PHE A 327 2.61 -5.68 -3.71
N THR A 328 2.40 -6.98 -3.48
CA THR A 328 2.34 -7.94 -4.57
C THR A 328 1.49 -9.14 -4.21
N LYS A 329 0.92 -9.81 -5.21
CA LYS A 329 0.30 -11.12 -5.05
C LYS A 329 1.20 -12.20 -5.63
N VAL A 330 1.22 -13.34 -4.96
CA VAL A 330 1.87 -14.57 -5.44
C VAL A 330 0.91 -15.72 -5.22
N GLY A 331 0.35 -16.24 -6.31
CA GLY A 331 -0.81 -17.14 -6.24
C GLY A 331 -1.94 -16.49 -5.45
N ASN A 332 -2.46 -17.20 -4.45
CA ASN A 332 -3.54 -16.71 -3.57
C ASN A 332 -3.06 -15.89 -2.37
N LYS A 333 -1.76 -15.65 -2.26
CA LYS A 333 -1.16 -14.96 -1.10
C LYS A 333 -0.84 -13.53 -1.44
N PHE A 334 -1.12 -12.63 -0.49
CA PHE A 334 -0.84 -11.21 -0.62
C PHE A 334 0.35 -10.84 0.27
N TYR A 335 1.29 -10.08 -0.28
CA TYR A 335 2.54 -9.74 0.40
C TYR A 335 2.76 -8.24 0.36
N GLY A 336 3.28 -7.70 1.46
CA GLY A 336 3.87 -6.37 1.53
C GLY A 336 5.39 -6.46 1.52
N ALA A 337 6.02 -5.73 0.60
CA ALA A 337 7.47 -5.56 0.56
C ALA A 337 7.86 -4.46 1.54
N GLN A 338 8.51 -4.84 2.63
CA GLN A 338 9.11 -3.93 3.59
C GLN A 338 10.52 -3.50 3.15
N TYR A 339 11.11 -2.55 3.86
CA TYR A 339 12.52 -2.18 3.67
C TYR A 339 13.49 -3.26 4.15
N THR A 340 13.03 -4.31 4.84
CA THR A 340 13.87 -5.40 5.38
C THR A 340 13.48 -6.80 4.89
N GLY A 341 12.41 -6.93 4.10
CA GLY A 341 11.91 -8.24 3.69
C GLY A 341 10.48 -8.21 3.19
N PHE A 342 9.88 -9.40 3.13
CA PHE A 342 8.49 -9.60 2.73
C PHE A 342 7.68 -10.09 3.92
N VAL A 343 6.46 -9.59 4.05
CA VAL A 343 5.50 -10.06 5.04
C VAL A 343 4.23 -10.46 4.31
N GLU A 344 3.75 -11.67 4.56
CA GLU A 344 2.44 -12.11 4.10
C GLU A 344 1.36 -11.33 4.85
N ILE A 345 0.52 -10.61 4.12
CA ILE A 345 -0.57 -9.80 4.64
C ILE A 345 -1.85 -10.67 4.66
N GLY A 346 -2.58 -10.63 5.79
CA GLY A 346 -3.83 -11.38 5.95
C GLY A 346 -3.70 -12.74 6.64
N THR A 347 -2.49 -13.24 6.91
CA THR A 347 -2.27 -14.50 7.66
C THR A 347 -2.03 -14.33 9.15
N LYS A 348 -2.13 -13.10 9.67
CA LYS A 348 -2.01 -12.83 11.10
C LYS A 348 -3.19 -13.43 11.87
N THR A 349 -3.07 -14.71 12.21
CA THR A 349 -4.03 -15.47 13.03
C THR A 349 -3.82 -15.21 14.52
N SER A 350 -2.64 -14.73 14.93
CA SER A 350 -2.36 -14.42 16.33
C SER A 350 -2.82 -13.00 16.67
N HIS A 351 -3.96 -12.92 17.36
CA HIS A 351 -4.56 -11.70 17.89
C HIS A 351 -3.81 -11.16 19.13
N SER A 352 -2.54 -11.49 19.31
CA SER A 352 -1.70 -11.07 20.45
C SER A 352 -1.05 -9.70 20.25
N GLU A 353 -1.30 -9.06 19.11
CA GLU A 353 -0.80 -7.72 18.82
C GLU A 353 -1.62 -6.67 19.58
N GLU A 354 -0.89 -5.81 20.30
CA GLU A 354 -1.46 -4.69 21.00
C GLU A 354 -1.99 -3.67 19.98
N TRP A 355 -3.22 -3.23 20.18
CA TRP A 355 -3.84 -2.16 19.44
C TRP A 355 -4.23 -1.04 20.39
N TYR A 356 -4.37 0.17 19.85
CA TYR A 356 -5.00 1.26 20.58
C TYR A 356 -5.81 2.15 19.65
N HIS A 357 -6.57 3.07 20.25
CA HIS A 357 -7.32 4.14 19.61
C HIS A 357 -7.23 5.34 20.54
N GLU A 358 -6.84 6.50 20.04
CA GLU A 358 -6.90 7.76 20.78
C GLU A 358 -7.97 8.67 20.18
N THR A 359 -8.89 9.14 21.00
CA THR A 359 -9.82 10.22 20.62
C THR A 359 -9.04 11.52 20.32
N PRO A 360 -9.57 12.47 19.54
CA PRO A 360 -8.96 13.78 19.44
C PRO A 360 -8.96 14.51 20.79
N MET A 361 -8.00 15.42 20.95
CA MET A 361 -7.89 16.23 22.16
C MET A 361 -9.14 17.11 22.29
N ARG A 362 -10.00 16.82 23.26
CA ARG A 362 -11.14 17.66 23.60
C ARG A 362 -10.62 18.86 24.36
N ARG A 363 -10.87 20.06 23.84
CA ARG A 363 -10.54 21.34 24.50
C ARG A 363 -11.83 22.02 24.91
N SER A 364 -11.91 22.48 26.15
CA SER A 364 -12.95 23.43 26.50
C SER A 364 -12.42 24.84 26.34
N GLN A 365 -13.09 25.64 25.50
CA GLN A 365 -12.68 27.02 25.24
C GLN A 365 -13.13 27.99 26.35
N PHE A 366 -14.14 27.64 27.16
CA PHE A 366 -14.78 28.60 28.06
C PHE A 366 -15.05 28.10 29.48
N ASN A 367 -15.30 26.80 29.71
CA ASN A 367 -15.58 26.27 31.05
C ASN A 367 -14.87 24.93 31.31
N PRO A 368 -14.14 24.76 32.41
CA PRO A 368 -13.51 23.48 32.74
C PRO A 368 -14.54 22.34 32.68
N GLN A 369 -14.20 21.26 31.96
CA GLN A 369 -15.12 20.13 31.81
C GLN A 369 -15.06 19.24 33.05
N THR A 370 -16.21 18.80 33.52
CA THR A 370 -16.33 17.72 34.50
C THR A 370 -16.92 16.52 33.78
N VAL A 371 -16.09 15.52 33.49
CA VAL A 371 -16.53 14.23 32.97
C VAL A 371 -16.77 13.33 34.18
N SER A 372 -18.02 12.99 34.49
CA SER A 372 -18.31 12.13 35.65
C SER A 372 -18.37 10.64 35.30
N GLN A 373 -18.76 10.33 34.07
CA GLN A 373 -19.01 8.96 33.64
C GLN A 373 -18.78 8.84 32.14
N ILE A 374 -18.34 7.71 31.62
CA ILE A 374 -18.24 7.48 30.17
C ILE A 374 -19.01 6.19 29.86
N PRO A 375 -20.18 6.27 29.19
CA PRO A 375 -20.87 5.09 28.70
C PRO A 375 -20.11 4.50 27.50
N VAL A 376 -19.91 3.19 27.50
CA VAL A 376 -19.27 2.47 26.40
C VAL A 376 -20.07 1.20 26.12
N LEU A 377 -20.59 1.07 24.90
CA LEU A 377 -21.17 -0.19 24.43
C LEU A 377 -20.08 -0.98 23.69
N VAL A 378 -19.73 -2.18 24.17
CA VAL A 378 -18.57 -2.93 23.65
C VAL A 378 -18.81 -4.43 23.56
N ASP A 379 -18.36 -5.03 22.45
CA ASP A 379 -18.10 -6.46 22.30
C ASP A 379 -16.63 -6.74 22.62
N LEU A 380 -16.40 -7.54 23.66
CA LEU A 380 -15.06 -7.95 24.09
C LEU A 380 -15.02 -9.46 24.32
N PRO A 381 -14.83 -10.28 23.27
CA PRO A 381 -14.79 -11.73 23.36
C PRO A 381 -13.72 -12.24 24.33
N GLN A 382 -13.95 -13.42 24.92
CA GLN A 382 -12.95 -14.09 25.76
C GLN A 382 -11.62 -14.24 25.03
N GLY A 383 -10.51 -14.04 25.74
CA GLY A 383 -9.15 -14.01 25.17
C GLY A 383 -8.67 -12.63 24.70
N SER A 384 -9.55 -11.62 24.71
CA SER A 384 -9.22 -10.24 24.39
C SER A 384 -8.96 -9.42 25.65
N THR A 385 -8.24 -8.31 25.51
CA THR A 385 -8.10 -7.29 26.56
C THR A 385 -8.54 -5.94 26.00
N LEU A 386 -9.14 -5.12 26.86
CA LEU A 386 -9.42 -3.72 26.55
C LEU A 386 -9.23 -2.91 27.84
N LYS A 387 -8.55 -1.78 27.69
CA LYS A 387 -8.33 -0.78 28.71
C LYS A 387 -8.66 0.59 28.15
N LEU A 388 -9.09 1.48 29.05
CA LEU A 388 -9.22 2.90 28.80
C LEU A 388 -8.14 3.61 29.60
N ALA A 389 -7.40 4.50 28.96
CA ALA A 389 -6.49 5.45 29.57
C ALA A 389 -6.88 6.88 29.18
N TYR A 390 -6.37 7.85 29.92
CA TYR A 390 -6.55 9.27 29.60
C TYR A 390 -5.22 10.02 29.60
N ASN A 391 -5.20 11.15 28.91
CA ASN A 391 -4.10 12.11 28.88
C ASN A 391 -4.69 13.53 29.00
N VAL A 392 -4.05 14.39 29.80
CA VAL A 392 -4.44 15.81 29.99
C VAL A 392 -3.38 16.79 29.48
N ASN A 393 -2.29 16.29 28.88
CA ASN A 393 -1.17 17.10 28.40
C ASN A 393 -1.02 16.95 26.88
N ASP A 394 -1.17 18.04 26.13
CA ASP A 394 -1.04 18.04 24.67
C ASP A 394 0.42 18.02 24.17
N LYS A 395 1.38 18.42 25.00
CA LYS A 395 2.80 18.52 24.60
C LYS A 395 3.56 17.22 24.79
N THR A 396 3.24 16.46 25.83
CA THR A 396 3.96 15.22 26.16
C THR A 396 2.95 14.21 26.69
N PRO A 397 2.40 13.34 25.82
CA PRO A 397 1.37 12.40 26.21
C PRO A 397 1.84 11.50 27.35
N SER A 398 1.18 11.60 28.49
CA SER A 398 1.38 10.71 29.64
C SER A 398 0.06 10.00 29.89
N TRP A 399 -0.03 8.77 29.37
CA TRP A 399 -1.25 7.96 29.46
C TRP A 399 -1.37 7.31 30.84
N VAL A 400 -2.49 7.57 31.51
CA VAL A 400 -2.82 6.96 32.81
C VAL A 400 -4.03 6.04 32.64
N ASP A 401 -3.88 4.78 33.05
CA ASP A 401 -4.97 3.80 33.03
C ASP A 401 -6.14 4.27 33.90
N LEU A 402 -7.32 4.28 33.29
CA LEU A 402 -8.58 4.69 33.90
C LEU A 402 -9.45 3.48 34.21
N TYR A 403 -9.54 2.53 33.28
CA TYR A 403 -10.45 1.39 33.40
C TYR A 403 -9.91 0.17 32.65
N THR A 404 -10.16 -1.04 33.17
CA THR A 404 -9.90 -2.30 32.49
C THR A 404 -11.22 -3.05 32.32
N PHE A 405 -11.57 -3.35 31.07
CA PHE A 405 -12.81 -4.03 30.74
C PHE A 405 -12.68 -5.53 31.00
N THR A 406 -13.76 -6.14 31.49
CA THR A 406 -13.82 -7.59 31.68
C THR A 406 -14.43 -8.24 30.44
N PRO A 407 -13.74 -9.17 29.76
CA PRO A 407 -14.29 -9.86 28.59
C PRO A 407 -15.58 -10.62 28.90
N LYS A 408 -16.54 -10.59 27.95
CA LYS A 408 -17.83 -11.29 28.04
C LYS A 408 -18.22 -11.88 26.69
N ALA A 409 -19.05 -12.93 26.72
CA ALA A 409 -19.51 -13.62 25.50
C ALA A 409 -20.51 -12.80 24.67
N GLN A 410 -21.14 -11.79 25.27
CA GLN A 410 -22.12 -10.91 24.63
C GLN A 410 -21.70 -9.45 24.79
N SER A 411 -22.27 -8.58 23.96
CA SER A 411 -22.16 -7.13 24.08
C SER A 411 -22.47 -6.67 25.50
N GLN A 412 -21.69 -5.72 26.00
CA GLN A 412 -21.92 -5.11 27.31
C GLN A 412 -21.89 -3.60 27.23
N GLU A 413 -22.85 -2.99 27.89
CA GLU A 413 -22.85 -1.57 28.20
C GLU A 413 -22.11 -1.36 29.53
N VAL A 414 -21.06 -0.56 29.50
CA VAL A 414 -20.20 -0.27 30.65
C VAL A 414 -20.23 1.22 30.93
N PHE A 415 -20.65 1.58 32.14
CA PHE A 415 -20.59 2.95 32.62
C PHE A 415 -19.31 3.13 33.44
N ILE A 416 -18.33 3.82 32.86
CA ILE A 416 -17.03 4.02 33.49
C ILE A 416 -17.10 5.27 34.35
N ASP A 417 -17.15 5.11 35.67
CA ASP A 417 -17.13 6.23 36.61
C ASP A 417 -15.74 6.87 36.66
N ILE A 418 -15.68 8.18 36.47
CA ILE A 418 -14.45 8.96 36.47
C ILE A 418 -14.28 9.56 37.88
N PRO A 419 -13.19 9.24 38.61
CA PRO A 419 -12.96 9.84 39.92
C PRO A 419 -12.94 11.36 39.83
N MET A 420 -13.59 12.08 40.76
CA MET A 420 -13.62 13.56 40.74
C MET A 420 -12.25 14.23 40.87
N THR A 421 -11.20 13.47 41.19
CA THR A 421 -9.80 13.92 41.23
C THR A 421 -9.13 13.87 39.86
N ILE A 422 -9.74 13.20 38.88
CA ILE A 422 -9.22 12.89 37.55
C ILE A 422 -10.17 13.49 36.51
N LEU A 423 -9.65 14.18 35.50
CA LEU A 423 -10.44 14.85 34.46
C LEU A 423 -11.48 15.87 34.97
N ASN A 424 -11.44 16.25 36.24
CA ASN A 424 -12.24 17.32 36.80
C ASN A 424 -11.51 18.65 36.63
N ASN A 425 -12.18 19.63 36.05
CA ASN A 425 -11.59 20.90 35.65
C ASN A 425 -10.41 20.77 34.67
N ALA A 426 -10.36 19.69 33.89
CA ALA A 426 -9.34 19.57 32.83
C ALA A 426 -9.64 20.60 31.74
N ALA A 427 -8.64 21.44 31.41
CA ALA A 427 -8.74 22.38 30.28
C ALA A 427 -8.84 21.62 28.95
N MET A 428 -8.19 20.47 28.88
CA MET A 428 -8.26 19.54 27.78
C MET A 428 -8.05 18.10 28.24
N TYR A 429 -8.61 17.15 27.50
CA TYR A 429 -8.35 15.74 27.72
C TYR A 429 -8.43 14.94 26.42
N GLN A 430 -7.75 13.80 26.45
CA GLN A 430 -7.74 12.81 25.40
C GLN A 430 -7.96 11.43 26.04
N LEU A 431 -8.79 10.60 25.42
CA LEU A 431 -9.01 9.22 25.81
C LEU A 431 -8.24 8.28 24.88
N LYS A 432 -7.70 7.19 25.43
CA LYS A 432 -7.04 6.10 24.71
C LYS A 432 -7.66 4.76 25.08
N PHE A 433 -8.31 4.09 24.13
CA PHE A 433 -8.69 2.68 24.25
C PHE A 433 -7.53 1.83 23.77
N TYR A 434 -7.15 0.78 24.48
CA TYR A 434 -6.06 -0.09 24.04
C TYR A 434 -6.16 -1.49 24.60
N GLY A 435 -5.57 -2.47 23.92
CA GLY A 435 -5.65 -3.86 24.35
C GLY A 435 -5.12 -4.84 23.31
N THR A 436 -5.51 -6.09 23.45
CA THR A 436 -5.15 -7.23 22.60
C THR A 436 -6.40 -8.01 22.24
N GLY A 437 -6.37 -8.87 21.22
CA GLY A 437 -7.56 -9.60 20.81
C GLY A 437 -8.54 -8.77 19.98
N PRO A 438 -9.64 -9.38 19.52
CA PRO A 438 -10.76 -8.68 18.88
C PRO A 438 -11.53 -7.81 19.88
N CYS A 439 -11.93 -6.62 19.46
CA CYS A 439 -12.84 -5.76 20.22
C CYS A 439 -13.65 -4.88 19.27
N ILE A 440 -14.93 -4.68 19.56
CA ILE A 440 -15.76 -3.71 18.85
C ILE A 440 -16.41 -2.78 19.89
N ILE A 441 -16.13 -1.49 19.85
CA ILE A 441 -16.84 -0.47 20.62
C ILE A 441 -17.95 0.06 19.72
N HIS A 442 -19.21 -0.27 20.00
CA HIS A 442 -20.36 0.14 19.19
C HIS A 442 -20.78 1.58 19.42
N GLU A 443 -20.53 2.08 20.62
CA GLU A 443 -20.90 3.42 21.02
C GLU A 443 -19.94 3.92 22.10
N LEU A 444 -19.53 5.17 21.95
CA LEU A 444 -18.89 5.95 23.01
C LEU A 444 -19.81 7.11 23.33
N GLY A 445 -20.42 7.08 24.52
CA GLY A 445 -21.36 8.12 24.92
C GLY A 445 -20.72 9.50 24.82
N SER A 446 -21.33 10.39 24.03
CA SER A 446 -20.80 11.73 23.72
C SER A 446 -20.67 12.61 24.95
N ASP A 447 -21.53 12.36 25.95
CA ASP A 447 -21.76 13.23 27.08
C ASP A 447 -21.72 12.44 28.38
N GLY A 448 -20.54 12.37 28.95
CA GLY A 448 -20.38 11.93 30.32
C GLY A 448 -21.01 12.91 31.30
N ARG A 449 -22.35 12.98 31.38
CA ARG A 449 -23.14 13.98 32.14
C ARG A 449 -22.29 15.20 32.51
N VAL A 450 -21.93 16.02 31.52
CA VAL A 450 -21.16 17.23 31.77
C VAL A 450 -22.09 18.16 32.54
N LYS A 451 -21.97 18.13 33.88
CA LYS A 451 -22.63 19.12 34.73
C LYS A 451 -21.88 20.43 34.53
N ILE A 452 -22.35 21.23 33.60
CA ILE A 452 -21.98 22.65 33.53
C ILE A 452 -22.42 23.24 34.88
N ARG A 453 -21.45 23.64 35.70
CA ARG A 453 -21.73 24.41 36.92
C ARG A 453 -21.82 25.89 36.59
#